data_AF-A0AAD8L7X6-F1
#
_entry.id   AF-A0AAD8L7X6-F1
#
_cell.length_a   1.000
_cell.length_b   1.000
_cell.length_c   1.000
_cell.angle_alpha   90.00
_cell.angle_beta   90.00
_cell.angle_gamma   90.00
#
_symmetry.space_group_name_H-M   'P 1'
#
loop_
_entity.id
_entity.type
_entity.pdbx_description
1 polymer ?
#
loop_
_entity_poly.entity_id
_entity_poly.type
_entity_poly.pdbx_seq_one_letter_code
_entity_poly.pdbx_strand_id
1 'polypeptide(L)'
;MTAEKKLRFIKLVLTSIGKRVEKKDLMPQKEDAKLRKRWLLSGNNYRRIVEPLDIARHYKLKNKNYIKNRPKHYELLEKWLEEYMITESKPIKKTRNEAASLTEDSCFWAQVEEASISLTNLENEGSINVGKNWSLRIM
;
A
#
# COMPACT_ATOMS: atom_id res chain seq x y z
N MET A 1 -14.70 -3.12 -28.02
CA MET A 1 -14.17 -2.11 -27.08
C MET A 1 -12.66 -2.31 -26.93
N THR A 2 -11.86 -1.37 -27.43
CA THR A 2 -10.38 -1.45 -27.47
C THR A 2 -9.77 -1.48 -26.07
N ALA A 3 -8.61 -2.12 -25.90
CA ALA A 3 -7.90 -2.24 -24.61
C ALA A 3 -7.70 -0.89 -23.91
N GLU A 4 -7.45 0.16 -24.67
CA GLU A 4 -7.33 1.53 -24.16
C GLU A 4 -8.61 2.08 -23.53
N LYS A 5 -9.78 1.76 -24.10
CA LYS A 5 -11.08 2.16 -23.53
C LYS A 5 -11.33 1.45 -22.20
N LYS A 6 -10.94 0.17 -22.09
CA LYS A 6 -10.99 -0.59 -20.83
C LYS A 6 -10.04 0.00 -19.79
N LEU A 7 -8.81 0.33 -20.17
CA LEU A 7 -7.82 0.92 -19.28
C LEU A 7 -8.25 2.31 -18.77
N ARG A 8 -8.81 3.16 -19.65
CA ARG A 8 -9.39 4.45 -19.28
C ARG A 8 -10.57 4.29 -18.32
N PHE A 9 -11.47 3.34 -18.58
CA PHE A 9 -12.60 3.06 -17.70
C PHE A 9 -12.13 2.58 -16.32
N ILE A 10 -11.17 1.65 -16.26
CA ILE A 10 -10.58 1.17 -15.01
C ILE A 10 -9.93 2.34 -14.24
N LYS A 11 -9.14 3.18 -14.91
CA LYS A 11 -8.50 4.35 -14.29
C LYS A 11 -9.53 5.35 -13.75
N LEU A 12 -10.64 5.56 -14.46
CA LEU A 12 -11.73 6.46 -14.06
C LEU A 12 -12.50 5.90 -12.85
N VAL A 13 -12.78 4.59 -12.82
CA VAL A 13 -13.41 3.93 -11.67
C VAL A 13 -12.49 3.98 -10.45
N LEU A 14 -11.20 3.62 -10.58
CA LEU A 14 -10.24 3.64 -9.48
C LEU A 14 -10.10 5.05 -8.89
N THR A 15 -9.90 6.08 -9.72
CA THR A 15 -9.80 7.46 -9.24
C THR A 15 -11.09 7.99 -8.61
N SER A 16 -12.27 7.51 -9.04
CA SER A 16 -13.54 7.88 -8.42
C SER A 16 -13.72 7.32 -7.01
N ILE A 17 -13.12 6.17 -6.70
CA ILE A 17 -13.16 5.56 -5.38
C ILE A 17 -12.32 6.39 -4.41
N GLY A 18 -11.07 6.70 -4.75
CA GLY A 18 -10.19 7.55 -3.94
C GLY A 18 -10.85 8.91 -3.62
N LYS A 19 -11.38 9.59 -4.63
CA LYS A 19 -12.10 10.87 -4.45
C LYS A 19 -13.33 10.78 -3.57
N ARG A 20 -14.04 9.64 -3.57
CA ARG A 20 -15.24 9.44 -2.72
C ARG A 20 -14.86 9.26 -1.26
N VAL A 21 -13.76 8.56 -0.99
CA VAL A 21 -13.24 8.40 0.37
C VAL A 21 -12.76 9.76 0.89
N GLU A 22 -11.93 10.48 0.13
CA GLU A 22 -11.42 11.80 0.51
C GLU A 22 -12.50 12.87 0.69
N LYS A 23 -13.54 12.87 -0.15
CA LYS A 23 -14.56 13.93 -0.12
C LYS A 23 -15.59 13.74 1.00
N LYS A 24 -15.76 12.52 1.50
CA LYS A 24 -16.86 12.21 2.41
C LYS A 24 -16.44 11.64 3.75
N ASP A 25 -15.24 11.08 3.93
CA ASP A 25 -14.81 10.38 5.15
C ASP A 25 -15.89 9.45 5.75
N LEU A 26 -16.84 9.00 4.92
CA LEU A 26 -18.05 8.33 5.35
C LEU A 26 -18.17 7.08 4.50
N MET A 27 -18.00 5.94 5.17
CA MET A 27 -18.54 4.67 4.70
C MET A 27 -20.02 4.89 4.35
N PRO A 28 -20.55 4.32 3.27
CA PRO A 28 -21.98 4.37 3.00
C PRO A 28 -22.75 3.57 4.07
N GLN A 29 -23.04 4.22 5.20
CA GLN A 29 -23.66 3.58 6.36
C GLN A 29 -25.14 3.21 6.11
N LYS A 30 -25.82 3.89 5.17
CA LYS A 30 -27.28 3.78 4.95
C LYS A 30 -27.70 2.78 3.87
N GLU A 31 -26.78 2.06 3.26
CA GLU A 31 -27.07 1.16 2.12
C GLU A 31 -27.24 -0.30 2.58
N ASP A 32 -28.00 -1.12 1.84
CA ASP A 32 -28.20 -2.57 2.08
C ASP A 32 -26.87 -3.28 2.41
N ALA A 33 -26.88 -4.27 3.32
CA ALA A 33 -25.70 -5.05 3.71
C ALA A 33 -24.93 -5.61 2.51
N LYS A 34 -25.63 -5.99 1.43
CA LYS A 34 -25.01 -6.43 0.17
C LYS A 34 -24.22 -5.32 -0.52
N LEU A 35 -24.74 -4.10 -0.52
CA LEU A 35 -24.10 -2.93 -1.12
C LEU A 35 -22.87 -2.50 -0.30
N ARG A 36 -22.97 -2.51 1.03
CA ARG A 36 -21.84 -2.22 1.93
C ARG A 36 -20.70 -3.21 1.71
N LYS A 37 -20.98 -4.51 1.68
CA LYS A 37 -19.98 -5.55 1.40
C LYS A 37 -19.30 -5.32 0.04
N ARG A 38 -20.08 -5.06 -1.01
CA ARG A 38 -19.54 -4.80 -2.35
C ARG A 38 -18.64 -3.57 -2.36
N TRP A 39 -19.03 -2.52 -1.65
CA TRP A 39 -18.26 -1.29 -1.55
C TRP A 39 -16.93 -1.51 -0.80
N LEU A 40 -16.95 -2.20 0.34
CA LEU A 40 -15.76 -2.51 1.14
C LEU A 40 -14.74 -3.33 0.36
N LEU A 41 -15.20 -4.38 -0.33
CA LEU A 41 -14.35 -5.21 -1.17
C LEU A 41 -13.80 -4.43 -2.38
N SER A 42 -14.62 -3.59 -3.01
CA SER A 42 -14.18 -2.77 -4.15
C SER A 42 -13.17 -1.70 -3.73
N GLY A 43 -13.39 -1.05 -2.58
CA GLY A 43 -12.48 -0.08 -1.99
C GLY A 43 -11.14 -0.69 -1.62
N ASN A 44 -11.13 -1.90 -1.06
CA ASN A 44 -9.88 -2.60 -0.78
C ASN A 44 -9.19 -3.11 -2.04
N ASN A 45 -9.92 -3.56 -3.06
CA ASN A 45 -9.30 -3.86 -4.35
C ASN A 45 -8.64 -2.60 -4.96
N TYR A 46 -9.26 -1.43 -4.82
CA TYR A 46 -8.61 -0.16 -5.20
C TYR A 46 -7.31 0.05 -4.43
N ARG A 47 -7.33 -0.04 -3.09
CA ARG A 47 -6.13 0.07 -2.24
C ARG A 47 -5.02 -0.87 -2.70
N ARG A 48 -5.33 -2.16 -2.85
CA ARG A 48 -4.39 -3.21 -3.25
C ARG A 48 -3.77 -3.03 -4.64
N ILE A 49 -4.42 -2.29 -5.54
CA ILE A 49 -3.93 -2.01 -6.90
C ILE A 49 -3.19 -0.67 -6.98
N VAL A 50 -3.73 0.37 -6.34
CA VAL A 50 -3.29 1.75 -6.55
C VAL A 50 -2.21 2.16 -5.55
N GLU A 51 -2.30 1.71 -4.30
CA GLU A 51 -1.31 2.07 -3.28
C GLU A 51 0.12 1.63 -3.64
N PRO A 52 0.39 0.44 -4.19
CA PRO A 52 1.72 0.08 -4.67
C PRO A 52 2.27 1.03 -5.75
N LEU A 53 1.40 1.59 -6.60
CA LEU A 53 1.80 2.55 -7.64
C LEU A 53 2.16 3.91 -7.03
N ASP A 54 1.43 4.33 -5.99
CA ASP A 54 1.73 5.55 -5.25
C ASP A 54 3.02 5.41 -4.43
N ILE A 55 3.27 4.24 -3.83
CA ILE A 55 4.54 3.90 -3.16
C ILE A 55 5.71 4.01 -4.15
N ALA A 56 5.62 3.35 -5.31
CA ALA A 56 6.66 3.41 -6.33
C ALA A 56 6.93 4.87 -6.76
N ARG A 57 5.88 5.68 -6.88
CA ARG A 57 6.02 7.11 -7.19
C ARG A 57 6.69 7.90 -6.05
N HIS A 58 6.35 7.62 -4.79
CA HIS A 58 6.93 8.25 -3.61
C HIS A 58 8.45 8.06 -3.54
N TYR A 59 8.92 6.80 -3.66
CA TYR A 59 10.34 6.49 -3.60
C TYR A 59 11.10 6.91 -4.88
N LYS A 60 10.43 6.94 -6.05
CA LYS A 60 11.01 7.53 -7.27
C LYS A 60 11.38 9.02 -7.08
N LEU A 61 10.64 9.75 -6.25
CA LEU A 61 10.94 11.14 -5.89
C LEU A 61 12.01 11.28 -4.79
N LYS A 62 12.68 10.19 -4.42
CA LYS A 62 13.67 10.10 -3.32
C LYS A 62 13.10 10.48 -1.95
N ASN A 63 11.78 10.40 -1.77
CA ASN A 63 11.18 10.51 -0.46
C ASN A 63 11.48 9.25 0.37
N LYS A 64 11.40 9.38 1.69
CA LYS A 64 11.52 8.27 2.65
C LYS A 64 10.27 8.21 3.53
N ASN A 65 10.15 7.16 4.33
CA ASN A 65 9.10 6.96 5.33
C ASN A 65 7.68 7.07 4.75
N TYR A 66 7.37 6.28 3.71
CA TYR A 66 6.02 6.30 3.10
C TYR A 66 4.92 6.04 4.14
N ILE A 67 5.13 5.08 5.05
CA ILE A 67 4.16 4.70 6.08
C ILE A 67 3.73 5.91 6.94
N LYS A 68 4.66 6.83 7.23
CA LYS A 68 4.36 8.05 8.00
C LYS A 68 3.54 9.08 7.22
N ASN A 69 3.66 9.08 5.90
CA ASN A 69 3.01 10.02 4.99
C ASN A 69 1.88 9.35 4.19
N ARG A 70 1.40 8.20 4.68
CA ARG A 70 0.41 7.40 3.97
C ARG A 70 -0.88 8.20 3.79
N PRO A 71 -1.47 8.22 2.58
CA PRO A 71 -2.75 8.88 2.37
C PRO A 71 -3.85 8.28 3.25
N LYS A 72 -4.57 9.13 4.01
CA LYS A 72 -5.63 8.73 4.94
C LYS A 72 -6.69 7.82 4.31
N HIS A 73 -6.99 8.00 3.03
CA HIS A 73 -8.01 7.21 2.36
C HIS A 73 -7.65 5.71 2.29
N TYR A 74 -6.36 5.36 2.21
CA TYR A 74 -5.93 3.96 2.25
C TYR A 74 -6.06 3.37 3.66
N GLU A 75 -5.71 4.14 4.69
CA GLU A 75 -5.86 3.75 6.10
C GLU A 75 -7.33 3.49 6.47
N LEU A 76 -8.23 4.39 6.05
CA LEU A 76 -9.67 4.23 6.30
C LEU A 76 -10.24 2.98 5.61
N LEU A 77 -9.86 2.73 4.36
CA LEU A 77 -10.31 1.55 3.61
C LEU A 77 -9.84 0.24 4.25
N GLU A 78 -8.60 0.21 4.75
CA GLU A 78 -8.06 -0.94 5.46
C GLU A 78 -8.78 -1.17 6.80
N LYS A 79 -8.90 -0.12 7.62
CA LYS A 79 -9.61 -0.17 8.90
C LYS A 79 -11.05 -0.65 8.77
N TRP A 80 -11.81 -0.13 7.81
CA TRP A 80 -13.20 -0.55 7.60
C TRP A 80 -13.31 -2.02 7.14
N LEU A 81 -12.32 -2.54 6.42
CA LEU A 81 -12.30 -3.96 6.07
C LEU A 81 -12.06 -4.83 7.31
N GLU A 82 -11.09 -4.45 8.14
CA GLU A 82 -10.77 -5.16 9.39
C GLU A 82 -11.99 -5.21 10.32
N GLU A 83 -12.64 -4.06 10.54
CA GLU A 83 -13.88 -3.96 11.33
C GLU A 83 -14.98 -4.87 10.75
N TYR A 84 -15.19 -4.84 9.43
CA TYR A 84 -16.18 -5.69 8.77
C TYR A 84 -15.88 -7.19 8.97
N MET A 85 -14.62 -7.62 8.85
CA MET A 85 -14.24 -9.02 9.03
C MET A 85 -14.45 -9.51 10.46
N ILE A 86 -14.18 -8.65 11.45
CA ILE A 86 -14.46 -8.95 12.86
C ILE A 86 -15.97 -9.14 13.08
N THR A 87 -16.79 -8.21 12.59
CA THR A 87 -18.26 -8.25 12.80
C THR A 87 -18.95 -9.45 12.14
N GLU A 88 -18.45 -9.93 11.00
CA GLU A 88 -19.05 -11.05 10.26
C GLU A 88 -18.62 -12.42 10.78
N SER A 89 -17.73 -12.50 11.78
CA SER A 89 -17.16 -13.77 12.29
C SER A 89 -16.61 -14.67 11.17
N LYS A 90 -16.26 -14.06 10.04
CA LYS A 90 -15.63 -14.70 8.90
C LYS A 90 -14.18 -14.27 8.95
N PRO A 91 -13.30 -15.02 9.63
CA PRO A 91 -11.90 -14.89 9.30
C PRO A 91 -11.80 -15.10 7.79
N ILE A 92 -10.98 -14.29 7.10
CA ILE A 92 -10.43 -14.73 5.83
C ILE A 92 -9.86 -16.10 6.17
N LYS A 93 -10.53 -17.18 5.72
CA LYS A 93 -9.95 -18.50 5.79
C LYS A 93 -8.73 -18.36 4.91
N LYS A 94 -7.58 -18.05 5.51
CA LYS A 94 -6.26 -18.27 4.93
C LYS A 94 -6.20 -19.77 4.76
N THR A 95 -6.85 -20.26 3.70
CA THR A 95 -6.70 -21.65 3.34
C THR A 95 -5.21 -21.77 3.08
N ARG A 96 -4.55 -22.68 3.79
CA ARG A 96 -3.09 -22.85 3.78
C ARG A 96 -2.52 -23.13 2.37
N ASN A 97 -3.42 -23.27 1.38
CA ASN A 97 -3.21 -23.56 -0.02
C ASN A 97 -3.50 -22.37 -0.96
N GLU A 98 -4.01 -21.24 -0.47
CA GLU A 98 -4.07 -20.00 -1.26
C GLU A 98 -2.70 -19.34 -1.21
N ALA A 99 -2.08 -19.15 -2.37
CA ALA A 99 -0.87 -18.37 -2.48
C ALA A 99 -1.09 -17.04 -1.76
N ALA A 100 -0.18 -16.66 -0.86
CA ALA A 100 -0.22 -15.36 -0.21
C ALA A 100 -0.33 -14.32 -1.32
N SER A 101 -1.51 -13.72 -1.48
CA SER A 101 -1.71 -12.75 -2.53
C SER A 101 -0.75 -11.62 -2.20
N LEU A 102 0.28 -11.40 -3.03
CA LEU A 102 1.27 -10.33 -2.87
C LEU A 102 0.62 -8.93 -2.76
N THR A 103 -0.68 -8.86 -3.03
CA THR A 103 -1.53 -7.69 -2.96
C THR A 103 -2.32 -7.59 -1.65
N GLU A 104 -2.21 -8.51 -0.69
CA GLU A 104 -2.99 -8.46 0.55
C GLU A 104 -2.53 -7.34 1.47
N ASP A 105 -1.21 -7.21 1.65
CA ASP A 105 -0.55 -6.06 2.26
C ASP A 105 -0.17 -5.06 1.16
N SER A 106 -0.93 -3.97 1.06
CA SER A 106 -0.68 -2.93 0.06
C SER A 106 0.56 -2.08 0.38
N CYS A 107 1.07 -2.11 1.60
CA CYS A 107 2.26 -1.41 2.05
C CYS A 107 3.55 -2.24 1.93
N PHE A 108 3.46 -3.48 1.45
CA PHE A 108 4.60 -4.39 1.28
C PHE A 108 5.82 -3.70 0.64
N TRP A 109 5.61 -3.01 -0.49
CA TRP A 109 6.70 -2.34 -1.22
C TRP A 109 7.33 -1.19 -0.44
N ALA A 110 6.59 -0.51 0.44
CA ALA A 110 7.17 0.54 1.27
C ALA A 110 8.19 -0.04 2.25
N GLN A 111 7.91 -1.22 2.83
CA GLN A 111 8.84 -1.90 3.72
C GLN A 111 10.10 -2.35 2.99
N VAL A 112 9.95 -2.89 1.77
CA VAL A 112 11.07 -3.31 0.91
C VAL A 112 11.98 -2.12 0.59
N GLU A 113 11.42 -0.97 0.22
CA GLU A 113 12.19 0.24 -0.09
C GLU A 113 12.94 0.77 1.14
N GLU A 114 12.31 0.83 2.32
CA GLU A 114 13.00 1.24 3.56
C GLU A 114 14.13 0.28 3.94
N ALA A 115 13.93 -1.03 3.77
CA ALA A 115 14.96 -2.03 4.00
C ALA A 115 16.14 -1.86 3.02
N SER A 116 15.85 -1.60 1.73
CA SER A 116 16.87 -1.34 0.72
C SER A 116 17.68 -0.09 1.03
N ILE A 117 17.01 1.02 1.41
CA ILE A 117 17.67 2.26 1.82
C ILE A 117 18.56 2.01 3.05
N SER A 118 18.07 1.25 4.03
CA SER A 118 18.83 0.91 5.24
C SER A 118 20.09 0.12 4.91
N LEU A 119 20.00 -0.86 4.01
CA LEU A 119 21.15 -1.64 3.55
C LEU A 119 22.20 -0.76 2.86
N THR A 120 21.78 0.11 1.93
CA THR A 120 22.69 1.04 1.25
C THR A 120 23.38 2.00 2.23
N ASN A 121 22.69 2.46 3.28
CA ASN A 121 23.32 3.31 4.30
C ASN A 121 24.42 2.55 5.06
N LEU A 122 24.16 1.28 5.44
CA LEU A 122 25.14 0.44 6.12
C LEU A 122 26.37 0.15 5.26
N GLU A 123 26.19 -0.09 3.96
CA GLU A 123 27.31 -0.29 3.02
C GLU A 123 28.18 0.97 2.90
N ASN A 124 27.55 2.15 2.84
CA ASN A 124 28.26 3.43 2.79
C ASN A 124 29.02 3.71 4.10
N GLU A 125 28.43 3.45 5.26
CA GLU A 125 29.08 3.58 6.56
C GLU A 125 30.25 2.60 6.72
N GLY A 126 30.06 1.34 6.29
CA GLY A 126 31.11 0.32 6.27
C GLY A 126 32.30 0.73 5.39
N SER A 127 32.04 1.26 4.20
CA SER A 127 33.08 1.73 3.28
C SER A 127 33.88 2.91 3.86
N ILE A 128 33.21 3.88 4.49
CA ILE A 128 33.86 5.00 5.18
C ILE A 128 34.74 4.52 6.33
N ASN A 129 34.26 3.55 7.11
CA ASN A 129 35.00 3.01 8.25
C ASN A 129 36.22 2.20 7.82
N VAL A 130 36.13 1.44 6.72
CA VAL A 130 37.28 0.80 6.10
C VAL A 130 38.29 1.86 5.67
N GLY A 131 37.89 2.86 4.86
CA GLY A 131 38.80 3.93 4.41
C GLY A 131 39.54 4.67 5.53
N LYS A 132 38.85 4.97 6.64
CA LYS A 132 39.46 5.57 7.85
C LYS A 132 40.48 4.64 8.52
N ASN A 133 40.20 3.33 8.57
CA ASN A 133 41.06 2.34 9.20
C ASN A 133 42.34 2.09 8.39
N TRP A 134 42.29 2.19 7.06
CA TRP A 134 43.49 2.18 6.23
C TRP A 134 44.30 3.48 6.37
N SER A 135 43.68 4.65 6.49
CA SER A 135 44.41 5.92 6.72
C SER A 135 45.13 5.99 8.07
N LEU A 136 44.58 5.41 9.13
CA LEU A 136 45.23 5.38 10.46
C LEU A 136 46.39 4.38 10.57
N ARG A 137 46.58 3.53 9.55
CA ARG A 137 47.62 2.49 9.51
C ARG A 137 48.86 2.87 8.72
N ILE A 138 48.85 4.01 8.03
CA ILE A 138 49.95 4.52 7.18
C ILE A 138 50.57 5.81 7.79
N MET A 139 50.36 6.05 9.09
CA MET A 139 51.11 7.03 9.90
C MET A 139 51.85 6.28 11.00
#